data_AF-A0AAD5K326-F1
#
_entry.id   AF-A0AAD5K326-F1
#
_cell.length_a   1.000
_cell.length_b   1.000
_cell.length_c   1.000
_cell.angle_alpha   90.00
_cell.angle_beta   90.00
_cell.angle_gamma   90.00
#
_symmetry.space_group_name_H-M   'P 1'
#
loop_
_entity.id
_entity.type
_entity.pdbx_description
1 polymer ?
#
loop_
_entity_poly.entity_id
_entity_poly.type
_entity_poly.pdbx_seq_one_letter_code
_entity_poly.pdbx_strand_id
1 'polypeptide(L)'
;MTLLMKKERNLPLLLLFLFSGLLLVDAIVPEVRSTAGCGFLPIFAVIYCYGGQSSANLNTTGPISRDVLVKINLTTYTSVSDMQGGWDSVDARAEPNYYFAFAAIPDEDAFFVDGGVGAGNQGATLATYNSTIFDIETNKWEDDIDAKPGGRVYAHTAVYKQDTRKVYVWGGLGNLYTGIPVGSINPQDMYIYDLATSEWTAGSTAPVSRRYHSATLVDSSIYFIGGEYRDTTVTAGSSAASMDSIIVFDTDGGTWRTVTTIGPVPGTRIRHTATLIPNTNRIVLFGGKIPGDGNGHNQDYFHILNVDGEQLRWEDSSKTTAGPNSATSFSISGIYGHSAVIVENNLFIIFGYGNTNGGSYSQNNIYVLDLETFEWRSSISAVTPEPQPTETSTSEPTHVDPDAISAGTIAGAVVGAVVGVSVIAGIAFFFLRRKRRQSQEELENQSSGDRMLPAEDDIPPPSYSKNENSQRLLAPNPQYRKYFIF
;
A
#
# COMPACT_ATOMS: atom_id res chain seq x y z
N MET A 1 -60.94 20.21 -54.46
CA MET A 1 -61.70 19.22 -53.68
C MET A 1 -61.04 17.87 -53.89
N THR A 2 -60.69 17.13 -52.82
CA THR A 2 -60.07 15.78 -52.86
C THR A 2 -58.71 15.72 -53.60
N LEU A 3 -57.52 15.86 -52.99
CA LEU A 3 -56.93 15.18 -51.83
C LEU A 3 -56.60 13.69 -52.09
N LEU A 4 -55.32 13.38 -52.28
CA LEU A 4 -54.69 12.09 -51.92
C LEU A 4 -53.15 12.23 -51.86
N MET A 5 -52.54 11.78 -50.77
CA MET A 5 -51.08 11.85 -50.53
C MET A 5 -50.35 10.62 -51.06
N LYS A 6 -49.08 10.75 -51.46
CA LYS A 6 -48.17 9.58 -51.56
C LYS A 6 -46.69 9.86 -51.26
N LYS A 7 -46.41 10.00 -49.95
CA LYS A 7 -45.25 9.48 -49.22
C LYS A 7 -43.87 9.41 -49.93
N GLU A 8 -43.05 10.41 -49.60
CA GLU A 8 -41.59 10.36 -49.31
C GLU A 8 -40.71 9.21 -49.83
N ARG A 9 -39.58 9.60 -50.46
CA ARG A 9 -38.25 9.03 -50.21
C ARG A 9 -37.15 10.09 -50.38
N ASN A 10 -36.85 10.83 -49.31
CA ASN A 10 -35.57 11.53 -49.16
C ASN A 10 -34.77 10.84 -48.06
N LEU A 11 -33.48 10.58 -48.31
CA LEU A 11 -32.60 9.86 -47.39
C LEU A 11 -31.75 10.88 -46.60
N PRO A 12 -31.94 11.04 -45.28
CA PRO A 12 -31.07 11.90 -44.48
C PRO A 12 -29.72 11.23 -44.26
N LEU A 13 -28.64 11.99 -44.42
CA LEU A 13 -27.27 11.54 -44.15
C LEU A 13 -27.07 11.38 -42.64
N LEU A 14 -26.82 10.15 -42.17
CA LEU A 14 -26.60 9.89 -40.75
C LEU A 14 -25.19 10.38 -40.35
N LEU A 15 -25.10 11.59 -39.77
CA LEU A 15 -23.88 12.01 -39.07
C LEU A 15 -23.73 11.16 -37.80
N LEU A 16 -22.84 10.17 -37.87
CA LEU A 16 -22.27 9.51 -36.71
C LEU A 16 -21.35 10.50 -35.97
N PHE A 17 -21.95 11.31 -35.11
CA PHE A 17 -21.19 11.99 -34.06
C PHE A 17 -20.65 10.92 -33.11
N LEU A 18 -19.37 10.59 -33.27
CA LEU A 18 -18.58 9.92 -32.24
C LEU A 18 -18.43 10.88 -31.06
N PHE A 19 -19.44 10.90 -30.19
CA PHE A 19 -19.24 11.30 -28.80
C PHE A 19 -18.28 10.29 -28.18
N SER A 20 -16.99 10.59 -28.23
CA SER A 20 -16.04 10.09 -27.25
C SER A 20 -16.55 10.57 -25.89
N GLY A 21 -17.25 9.68 -25.18
CA GLY A 21 -17.80 9.94 -23.86
C GLY A 21 -16.67 10.05 -22.84
N LEU A 22 -15.94 11.16 -22.88
CA LEU A 22 -15.07 11.59 -21.80
C LEU A 22 -16.00 11.80 -20.60
N LEU A 23 -15.99 10.83 -19.69
CA LEU A 23 -16.67 10.95 -18.41
C LEU A 23 -15.93 12.03 -17.61
N LEU A 24 -16.41 13.26 -17.78
CA LEU A 24 -16.17 14.34 -16.83
C LEU A 24 -16.74 13.89 -15.49
N VAL A 25 -15.87 13.32 -14.66
CA VAL A 25 -16.09 13.24 -13.23
C VAL A 25 -16.17 14.70 -12.76
N ASP A 26 -17.28 15.09 -12.14
CA ASP A 26 -17.41 16.46 -11.62
C ASP A 26 -16.36 16.68 -10.54
N ALA A 27 -15.50 17.69 -10.72
CA ALA A 27 -14.43 18.00 -9.80
C ALA A 27 -14.98 18.32 -8.39
N ILE A 28 -14.38 17.71 -7.37
CA ILE A 28 -14.81 17.78 -5.98
C ILE A 28 -13.91 18.68 -5.14
N VAL A 29 -14.50 19.19 -4.06
CA VAL A 29 -13.77 19.69 -2.89
C VAL A 29 -13.58 18.49 -1.94
N PRO A 30 -12.35 18.02 -1.65
CA PRO A 30 -12.14 16.93 -0.71
C PRO A 30 -12.67 17.27 0.69
N GLU A 31 -13.25 16.29 1.37
CA GLU A 31 -13.67 16.46 2.77
C GLU A 31 -12.46 16.71 3.69
N VAL A 32 -12.68 17.57 4.69
CA VAL A 32 -11.67 17.95 5.71
C VAL A 32 -11.10 16.71 6.39
N ARG A 33 -9.77 16.61 6.47
CA ARG A 33 -9.09 15.42 6.99
C ARG A 33 -7.72 15.73 7.58
N SER A 34 -7.20 14.80 8.36
CA SER A 34 -5.85 14.84 8.93
C SER A 34 -5.27 13.42 8.99
N THR A 35 -3.95 13.29 9.02
CA THR A 35 -3.21 12.03 8.96
C THR A 35 -3.58 11.17 7.74
N ALA A 36 -3.80 11.86 6.62
CA ALA A 36 -3.85 11.32 5.27
C ALA A 36 -2.42 11.30 4.69
N GLY A 37 -2.11 10.31 3.86
CA GLY A 37 -0.84 10.21 3.13
C GLY A 37 -1.02 10.73 1.71
N CYS A 38 -0.17 11.66 1.28
CA CYS A 38 -0.17 12.17 -0.09
C CYS A 38 1.20 11.97 -0.75
N GLY A 39 1.20 11.70 -2.05
CA GLY A 39 2.39 11.53 -2.88
C GLY A 39 2.21 12.19 -4.24
N PHE A 40 3.32 12.58 -4.86
CA PHE A 40 3.36 13.10 -6.23
C PHE A 40 3.96 12.06 -7.18
N LEU A 41 3.43 12.00 -8.40
CA LEU A 41 3.96 11.16 -9.47
C LEU A 41 4.33 12.02 -10.68
N PRO A 42 5.63 12.13 -11.02
CA PRO A 42 6.12 12.98 -12.10
C PRO A 42 5.54 12.63 -13.48
N ILE A 43 5.43 11.33 -13.81
CA ILE A 43 4.97 10.84 -15.13
C ILE A 43 3.55 11.32 -15.47
N PHE A 44 2.70 11.53 -14.45
CA PHE A 44 1.34 12.07 -14.63
C PHE A 44 1.21 13.56 -14.29
N ALA A 45 2.18 14.16 -13.61
CA ALA A 45 2.07 15.45 -12.93
C ALA A 45 0.86 15.54 -11.97
N VAL A 46 0.58 14.46 -11.23
CA VAL A 46 -0.58 14.34 -10.33
C VAL A 46 -0.13 14.19 -8.87
N ILE A 47 -0.77 14.92 -7.95
CA ILE A 47 -0.73 14.59 -6.51
C ILE A 47 -1.92 13.69 -6.19
N TYR A 48 -1.67 12.54 -5.57
CA TYR A 48 -2.67 11.68 -4.97
C TYR A 48 -2.65 11.85 -3.44
N CYS A 49 -3.80 11.72 -2.79
CA CYS A 49 -3.95 11.71 -1.35
C CYS A 49 -4.91 10.59 -0.93
N TYR A 50 -4.40 9.62 -0.17
CA TYR A 50 -5.18 8.54 0.41
C TYR A 50 -5.51 8.79 1.89
N GLY A 51 -6.61 8.18 2.35
CA GLY A 51 -6.89 8.06 3.77
C GLY A 51 -7.29 9.37 4.45
N GLY A 52 -7.03 9.43 5.75
CA GLY A 52 -7.28 10.52 6.66
C GLY A 52 -8.43 10.25 7.63
N GLN A 53 -8.46 11.04 8.71
CA GLN A 53 -9.56 11.10 9.66
C GLN A 53 -10.13 12.53 9.71
N SER A 54 -11.46 12.64 9.80
CA SER A 54 -12.14 13.91 10.06
C SER A 54 -12.75 13.91 11.46
N SER A 55 -12.28 14.80 12.33
CA SER A 55 -12.88 15.05 13.64
C SER A 55 -12.66 16.48 14.12
N ALA A 56 -13.50 16.92 15.07
CA ALA A 56 -13.31 18.15 15.82
C ALA A 56 -12.24 18.02 16.91
N ASN A 57 -12.06 16.83 17.48
CA ASN A 57 -11.00 16.53 18.43
C ASN A 57 -10.49 15.10 18.24
N LEU A 58 -9.21 14.98 17.83
CA LEU A 58 -8.51 13.72 17.57
C LEU A 58 -8.36 12.80 18.80
N ASN A 59 -8.83 13.23 19.98
CA ASN A 59 -8.65 12.51 21.24
C ASN A 59 -9.96 12.20 22.00
N THR A 60 -11.14 12.72 21.58
CA THR A 60 -12.37 12.61 22.41
C THR A 60 -13.65 12.21 21.68
N THR A 61 -13.69 12.26 20.35
CA THR A 61 -14.82 11.75 19.54
C THR A 61 -14.29 10.69 18.60
N GLY A 62 -14.99 9.56 18.46
CA GLY A 62 -14.62 8.52 17.50
C GLY A 62 -14.41 9.13 16.11
N PRO A 63 -13.21 9.05 15.53
CA PRO A 63 -12.90 9.74 14.28
C PRO A 63 -13.72 9.16 13.13
N ILE A 64 -14.23 10.03 12.26
CA ILE A 64 -14.82 9.58 11.00
C ILE A 64 -13.64 9.28 10.06
N SER A 65 -13.43 7.97 9.87
CA SER A 65 -12.48 7.39 8.92
C SER A 65 -12.79 7.83 7.50
N ARG A 66 -11.77 8.10 6.69
CA ARG A 66 -11.90 8.42 5.26
C ARG A 66 -11.08 7.43 4.45
N ASP A 67 -11.77 6.56 3.72
CA ASP A 67 -11.23 5.51 2.84
C ASP A 67 -11.09 5.95 1.38
N VAL A 68 -11.28 7.24 1.12
CA VAL A 68 -11.38 7.81 -0.23
C VAL A 68 -10.04 8.35 -0.68
N LEU A 69 -9.43 7.65 -1.64
CA LEU A 69 -8.37 8.17 -2.50
C LEU A 69 -8.90 9.34 -3.34
N VAL A 70 -8.21 10.47 -3.31
CA VAL A 70 -8.47 11.64 -4.15
C VAL A 70 -7.19 12.06 -4.88
N LYS A 71 -7.33 12.67 -6.05
CA LYS A 71 -6.17 13.14 -6.84
C LYS A 71 -6.39 14.54 -7.43
N ILE A 72 -5.31 15.27 -7.71
CA ILE A 72 -5.34 16.56 -8.41
C ILE A 72 -4.25 16.62 -9.49
N ASN A 73 -4.65 17.03 -10.69
CA ASN A 73 -3.76 17.18 -11.84
C ASN A 73 -3.14 18.58 -11.88
N LEU A 74 -1.81 18.67 -11.81
CA LEU A 74 -1.08 19.94 -11.78
C LEU A 74 -0.74 20.48 -13.18
N THR A 75 -1.10 19.77 -14.26
CA THR A 75 -1.10 20.34 -15.62
C THR A 75 -2.27 21.32 -15.83
N THR A 76 -3.36 21.18 -15.07
CA THR A 76 -4.61 21.95 -15.27
C THR A 76 -4.81 23.11 -14.28
N TYR A 77 -4.22 23.05 -13.08
CA TYR A 77 -4.44 24.05 -12.04
C TYR A 77 -3.17 24.84 -11.71
N THR A 78 -3.17 26.13 -12.03
CA THR A 78 -2.07 27.06 -11.73
C THR A 78 -2.36 28.00 -10.56
N SER A 79 -3.61 28.10 -10.09
CA SER A 79 -3.98 28.91 -8.92
C SER A 79 -4.28 28.01 -7.72
N VAL A 80 -3.71 28.34 -6.56
CA VAL A 80 -3.92 27.58 -5.31
C VAL A 80 -5.37 27.71 -4.81
N SER A 81 -6.08 28.79 -5.16
CA SER A 81 -7.53 28.90 -4.90
C SER A 81 -8.36 27.87 -5.65
N ASP A 82 -7.93 27.52 -6.87
CA ASP A 82 -8.75 26.76 -7.82
C ASP A 82 -8.50 25.26 -7.61
N MET A 83 -7.28 24.90 -7.21
CA MET A 83 -6.93 23.58 -6.67
C MET A 83 -7.83 23.15 -5.51
N GLN A 84 -8.41 24.08 -4.75
CA GLN A 84 -9.22 23.76 -3.58
C GLN A 84 -10.50 22.97 -3.91
N GLY A 85 -10.99 23.08 -5.15
CA GLY A 85 -12.11 22.29 -5.71
C GLY A 85 -11.76 21.58 -7.01
N GLY A 86 -10.47 21.35 -7.28
CA GLY A 86 -9.94 20.76 -8.51
C GLY A 86 -9.56 19.28 -8.40
N TRP A 87 -10.21 18.52 -7.51
CA TRP A 87 -9.84 17.12 -7.25
C TRP A 87 -10.80 16.13 -7.91
N ASP A 88 -10.29 14.99 -8.33
CA ASP A 88 -11.11 13.82 -8.67
C ASP A 88 -11.18 12.87 -7.45
N SER A 89 -12.33 12.22 -7.26
CA SER A 89 -12.40 11.00 -6.45
C SER A 89 -11.95 9.80 -7.27
N VAL A 90 -11.14 8.92 -6.67
CA VAL A 90 -10.77 7.63 -7.24
C VAL A 90 -11.54 6.54 -6.50
N ASP A 91 -12.26 5.69 -7.22
CA ASP A 91 -13.05 4.59 -6.61
C ASP A 91 -12.14 3.39 -6.29
N ALA A 92 -11.23 3.61 -5.35
CA ALA A 92 -10.27 2.64 -4.85
C ALA A 92 -10.16 2.78 -3.32
N ARG A 93 -10.91 1.94 -2.61
CA ARG A 93 -11.00 1.93 -1.15
C ARG A 93 -10.21 0.75 -0.60
N ALA A 94 -9.51 0.98 0.50
CA ALA A 94 -8.87 -0.05 1.32
C ALA A 94 -9.14 0.25 2.81
N GLU A 95 -8.69 -0.64 3.68
CA GLU A 95 -8.37 -0.33 5.07
C GLU A 95 -6.89 -0.71 5.27
N PRO A 96 -6.06 0.15 5.85
CA PRO A 96 -6.39 1.15 6.87
C PRO A 96 -6.52 2.58 6.35
N ASN A 97 -7.20 3.40 7.15
CA ASN A 97 -7.60 4.75 6.77
C ASN A 97 -6.83 5.90 7.42
N TYR A 98 -6.18 5.74 8.59
CA TYR A 98 -5.45 6.85 9.23
C TYR A 98 -4.37 6.39 10.22
N TYR A 99 -3.38 7.26 10.48
CA TYR A 99 -2.13 6.93 11.21
C TYR A 99 -1.33 5.74 10.63
N PHE A 100 -1.56 5.38 9.36
CA PHE A 100 -0.72 4.48 8.58
C PHE A 100 0.64 5.12 8.27
N ALA A 101 1.62 4.29 7.87
CA ALA A 101 2.78 4.78 7.17
C ALA A 101 2.53 4.76 5.66
N PHE A 102 3.08 5.75 4.95
CA PHE A 102 2.88 5.98 3.52
C PHE A 102 4.21 6.26 2.83
N ALA A 103 4.42 5.68 1.65
CA ALA A 103 5.51 6.04 0.75
C ALA A 103 5.01 6.05 -0.69
N ALA A 104 5.46 7.02 -1.50
CA ALA A 104 5.31 6.97 -2.94
C ALA A 104 6.44 6.14 -3.57
N ILE A 105 6.12 5.43 -4.64
CA ILE A 105 7.03 4.60 -5.44
C ILE A 105 6.94 5.13 -6.89
N PRO A 106 7.65 6.24 -7.22
CA PRO A 106 7.34 7.01 -8.43
C PRO A 106 7.80 6.36 -9.74
N ASP A 107 8.63 5.34 -9.67
CA ASP A 107 9.13 4.54 -10.79
C ASP A 107 8.39 3.20 -10.98
N GLU A 108 7.39 2.94 -10.14
CA GLU A 108 6.42 1.84 -10.29
C GLU A 108 4.98 2.37 -10.35
N ASP A 109 4.81 3.69 -10.53
CA ASP A 109 3.53 4.42 -10.55
C ASP A 109 2.56 3.99 -9.43
N ALA A 110 3.10 3.90 -8.19
CA ALA A 110 2.40 3.26 -7.07
C ALA A 110 2.57 3.99 -5.72
N PHE A 111 1.72 3.62 -4.75
CA PHE A 111 1.83 4.04 -3.35
C PHE A 111 1.81 2.86 -2.38
N PHE A 112 2.78 2.79 -1.49
CA PHE A 112 2.84 1.80 -0.41
C PHE A 112 2.21 2.33 0.87
N VAL A 113 1.38 1.51 1.52
CA VAL A 113 0.77 1.74 2.83
C VAL A 113 1.13 0.58 3.77
N ASP A 114 1.66 0.86 4.96
CA ASP A 114 1.82 -0.14 6.03
C ASP A 114 1.04 0.23 7.29
N GLY A 115 0.30 -0.74 7.82
CA GLY A 115 -0.44 -0.68 9.08
C GLY A 115 -1.35 0.53 9.19
N GLY A 116 -2.00 0.71 10.33
CA GLY A 116 -2.80 1.90 10.60
C GLY A 116 -4.15 1.56 11.19
N VAL A 117 -5.03 2.58 11.22
CA VAL A 117 -6.31 2.51 11.92
C VAL A 117 -7.45 2.73 10.94
N GLY A 118 -8.47 1.88 11.05
CA GLY A 118 -9.67 1.86 10.23
C GLY A 118 -10.96 1.88 11.05
N ALA A 119 -12.09 2.01 10.34
CA ALA A 119 -13.42 1.90 10.90
C ALA A 119 -14.07 0.61 10.40
N GLY A 120 -13.95 -0.46 11.18
CA GLY A 120 -14.61 -1.73 10.86
C GLY A 120 -16.12 -1.58 10.73
N ASN A 121 -16.73 -2.54 10.05
CA ASN A 121 -18.14 -2.60 9.59
C ASN A 121 -19.25 -2.49 10.67
N GLN A 122 -18.92 -2.06 11.89
CA GLN A 122 -19.81 -1.81 13.04
C GLN A 122 -19.49 -0.48 13.76
N GLY A 123 -18.60 0.38 13.20
CA GLY A 123 -18.09 1.57 13.89
C GLY A 123 -17.06 1.28 14.98
N ALA A 124 -16.63 0.02 15.12
CA ALA A 124 -15.51 -0.36 15.96
C ALA A 124 -14.19 -0.04 15.27
N THR A 125 -13.28 0.62 15.98
CA THR A 125 -11.92 0.93 15.50
C THR A 125 -11.13 -0.37 15.28
N LEU A 126 -11.01 -0.79 14.01
CA LEU A 126 -10.16 -1.91 13.63
C LEU A 126 -8.83 -1.35 13.18
N ALA A 127 -7.77 -1.63 13.92
CA ALA A 127 -6.44 -1.28 13.49
C ALA A 127 -5.77 -2.49 12.83
N THR A 128 -5.18 -2.28 11.66
CA THR A 128 -4.55 -3.33 10.86
C THR A 128 -3.04 -3.25 10.95
N TYR A 129 -2.40 -4.32 10.51
CA TYR A 129 -0.95 -4.46 10.40
C TYR A 129 -0.53 -5.04 9.04
N ASN A 130 -1.48 -5.21 8.13
CA ASN A 130 -1.21 -5.52 6.75
C ASN A 130 -0.52 -4.33 6.09
N SER A 131 0.30 -4.64 5.08
CA SER A 131 0.77 -3.67 4.12
C SER A 131 0.01 -3.87 2.80
N THR A 132 -0.14 -2.84 1.99
CA THR A 132 -0.77 -2.90 0.66
C THR A 132 -0.15 -1.85 -0.25
N ILE A 133 -0.15 -2.12 -1.56
CA ILE A 133 0.31 -1.19 -2.60
C ILE A 133 -0.89 -0.79 -3.44
N PHE A 134 -1.05 0.51 -3.72
CA PHE A 134 -1.97 0.98 -4.74
C PHE A 134 -1.23 1.11 -6.07
N ASP A 135 -1.58 0.24 -7.02
CA ASP A 135 -1.21 0.31 -8.43
C ASP A 135 -2.21 1.23 -9.17
N ILE A 136 -1.67 2.18 -9.95
CA ILE A 136 -2.46 3.26 -10.56
C ILE A 136 -2.86 2.95 -12.01
N GLU A 137 -2.08 2.16 -12.74
CA GLU A 137 -2.44 1.74 -14.10
C GLU A 137 -3.68 0.84 -14.10
N THR A 138 -3.74 -0.09 -13.15
CA THR A 138 -4.87 -1.00 -12.93
C THR A 138 -5.93 -0.41 -11.99
N ASN A 139 -5.60 0.66 -11.27
CA ASN A 139 -6.43 1.35 -10.28
C ASN A 139 -6.91 0.40 -9.15
N LYS A 140 -5.97 -0.29 -8.49
CA LYS A 140 -6.27 -1.31 -7.48
C LYS A 140 -5.29 -1.30 -6.31
N TRP A 141 -5.81 -1.75 -5.17
CA TRP A 141 -4.99 -2.16 -4.03
C TRP A 141 -4.57 -3.62 -4.20
N GLU A 142 -3.31 -3.92 -3.95
CA GLU A 142 -2.76 -5.27 -3.84
C GLU A 142 -2.90 -5.73 -2.38
N ASP A 143 -3.85 -6.62 -2.13
CA ASP A 143 -4.15 -7.15 -0.78
C ASP A 143 -3.20 -8.29 -0.34
N ASP A 144 -2.46 -8.90 -1.29
CA ASP A 144 -1.62 -10.10 -1.10
C ASP A 144 -0.14 -9.78 -0.84
N ILE A 145 0.20 -8.61 -0.28
CA ILE A 145 1.57 -8.36 0.20
C ILE A 145 1.88 -9.29 1.38
N ASP A 146 3.03 -9.96 1.29
CA ASP A 146 3.38 -11.05 2.20
C ASP A 146 3.42 -10.58 3.68
N ALA A 147 3.06 -11.47 4.60
CA ALA A 147 2.61 -11.07 5.93
C ALA A 147 3.72 -10.46 6.81
N LYS A 148 3.84 -9.12 6.78
CA LYS A 148 4.92 -8.37 7.42
C LYS A 148 5.19 -8.78 8.88
N PRO A 149 6.40 -9.26 9.22
CA PRO A 149 6.74 -9.62 10.60
C PRO A 149 6.51 -8.46 11.59
N GLY A 150 6.16 -8.81 12.82
CA GLY A 150 5.99 -7.82 13.90
C GLY A 150 4.82 -6.84 13.73
N GLY A 151 3.79 -7.16 12.94
CA GLY A 151 2.40 -6.69 13.09
C GLY A 151 2.19 -5.22 13.49
N ARG A 152 2.78 -4.24 12.78
CA ARG A 152 2.83 -2.83 13.20
C ARG A 152 1.49 -2.14 12.96
N VAL A 153 0.99 -1.42 13.97
CA VAL A 153 -0.43 -1.04 14.01
C VAL A 153 -0.69 0.43 13.71
N TYR A 154 0.19 1.37 14.09
CA TYR A 154 0.05 2.80 13.72
C TYR A 154 1.28 3.65 14.06
N ALA A 155 1.31 4.87 13.52
CA ALA A 155 2.23 5.97 13.87
C ALA A 155 3.74 5.68 13.73
N HIS A 156 4.07 4.76 12.83
CA HIS A 156 5.41 4.51 12.27
C HIS A 156 5.58 5.33 10.98
N THR A 157 6.74 5.18 10.34
CA THR A 157 7.06 5.80 9.05
C THR A 157 7.51 4.75 8.04
N ALA A 158 7.20 4.96 6.77
CA ALA A 158 7.72 4.21 5.63
C ALA A 158 8.57 5.16 4.77
N VAL A 159 9.66 4.66 4.22
CA VAL A 159 10.56 5.43 3.34
C VAL A 159 10.99 4.55 2.18
N TYR A 160 10.71 4.97 0.96
CA TYR A 160 11.15 4.29 -0.25
C TYR A 160 12.58 4.73 -0.64
N LYS A 161 13.41 3.77 -1.06
CA LYS A 161 14.76 3.98 -1.59
C LYS A 161 14.83 3.36 -2.99
N GLN A 162 14.85 4.23 -4.00
CA GLN A 162 14.61 3.89 -5.40
C GLN A 162 15.68 2.98 -6.02
N ASP A 163 16.97 3.30 -5.81
CA ASP A 163 18.11 2.56 -6.38
C ASP A 163 18.19 1.08 -5.96
N THR A 164 17.49 0.72 -4.89
CA THR A 164 17.42 -0.64 -4.32
C THR A 164 16.00 -1.21 -4.29
N ARG A 165 15.01 -0.45 -4.84
CA ARG A 165 13.57 -0.74 -4.83
C ARG A 165 13.07 -1.27 -3.47
N LYS A 166 13.37 -0.53 -2.40
CA LYS A 166 13.11 -0.96 -1.01
C LYS A 166 12.31 0.04 -0.18
N VAL A 167 11.37 -0.48 0.61
CA VAL A 167 10.59 0.32 1.58
C VAL A 167 11.01 -0.02 3.01
N TYR A 168 11.54 0.98 3.71
CA TYR A 168 12.03 0.88 5.09
C TYR A 168 10.94 1.35 6.06
N VAL A 169 10.45 0.43 6.92
CA VAL A 169 9.34 0.64 7.84
C VAL A 169 9.83 0.64 9.30
N TRP A 170 9.76 1.81 9.96
CA TRP A 170 10.35 2.00 11.28
C TRP A 170 9.48 2.72 12.33
N GLY A 171 9.65 2.29 13.58
CA GLY A 171 9.03 2.89 14.77
C GLY A 171 7.57 2.50 14.94
N GLY A 172 6.77 3.47 15.41
CA GLY A 172 5.35 3.32 15.69
C GLY A 172 5.04 2.29 16.76
N LEU A 173 3.77 1.90 16.88
CA LEU A 173 3.29 1.03 17.96
C LEU A 173 2.45 -0.14 17.45
N GLY A 174 2.50 -1.24 18.21
CA GLY A 174 1.32 -2.07 18.48
C GLY A 174 0.60 -1.58 19.75
N ASN A 175 -0.73 -1.63 19.78
CA ASN A 175 -1.50 -1.32 20.98
C ASN A 175 -2.88 -2.00 21.03
N LEU A 176 -3.43 -2.06 22.25
CA LEU A 176 -4.57 -2.85 22.75
C LEU A 176 -5.85 -3.02 21.89
N TYR A 177 -6.09 -2.19 20.86
CA TYR A 177 -7.35 -2.19 20.10
C TYR A 177 -7.52 -3.41 19.17
N THR A 178 -6.44 -4.13 18.87
CA THR A 178 -6.45 -5.29 17.95
C THR A 178 -6.60 -6.64 18.66
N GLY A 179 -6.64 -6.66 19.99
CA GLY A 179 -6.51 -7.88 20.79
C GLY A 179 -5.08 -8.47 20.85
N ILE A 180 -4.13 -7.90 20.09
CA ILE A 180 -2.71 -8.32 20.12
C ILE A 180 -2.06 -7.85 21.44
N PRO A 181 -1.36 -8.72 22.19
CA PRO A 181 -0.73 -8.34 23.46
C PRO A 181 0.31 -7.23 23.32
N VAL A 182 0.24 -6.22 24.20
CA VAL A 182 1.28 -5.18 24.30
C VAL A 182 2.62 -5.84 24.65
N GLY A 183 3.67 -5.52 23.89
CA GLY A 183 5.00 -6.12 24.05
C GLY A 183 5.31 -7.30 23.10
N SER A 184 4.34 -7.79 22.32
CA SER A 184 4.59 -8.77 21.24
C SER A 184 5.30 -8.18 20.01
N ILE A 185 5.47 -6.86 19.97
CA ILE A 185 6.08 -6.11 18.88
C ILE A 185 7.10 -5.15 19.50
N ASN A 186 8.36 -5.25 19.09
CA ASN A 186 9.38 -4.29 19.49
C ASN A 186 9.32 -3.06 18.57
N PRO A 187 9.02 -1.85 19.10
CA PRO A 187 8.95 -0.61 18.31
C PRO A 187 10.33 -0.07 17.90
N GLN A 188 11.41 -0.82 18.16
CA GLN A 188 12.78 -0.47 17.77
C GLN A 188 13.24 -1.18 16.49
N ASP A 189 12.65 -2.31 16.12
CA ASP A 189 13.10 -3.09 14.95
C ASP A 189 12.90 -2.33 13.64
N MET A 190 13.64 -2.69 12.60
CA MET A 190 13.38 -2.26 11.22
C MET A 190 12.75 -3.41 10.44
N TYR A 191 11.76 -3.11 9.60
CA TYR A 191 11.27 -4.07 8.60
C TYR A 191 11.49 -3.44 7.22
N ILE A 192 12.00 -4.24 6.27
CA ILE A 192 12.36 -3.78 4.93
C ILE A 192 11.64 -4.66 3.92
N TYR A 193 10.79 -4.06 3.10
CA TYR A 193 10.13 -4.73 1.96
C TYR A 193 10.99 -4.57 0.72
N ASP A 194 11.23 -5.66 0.00
CA ASP A 194 11.93 -5.69 -1.29
C ASP A 194 10.90 -5.83 -2.42
N LEU A 195 10.69 -4.77 -3.20
CA LEU A 195 9.70 -4.75 -4.29
C LEU A 195 10.09 -5.67 -5.46
N ALA A 196 11.36 -6.10 -5.54
CA ALA A 196 11.83 -6.99 -6.59
C ALA A 196 11.64 -8.48 -6.26
N THR A 197 11.50 -8.85 -4.97
CA THR A 197 11.16 -10.23 -4.55
C THR A 197 9.79 -10.37 -3.91
N SER A 198 9.13 -9.25 -3.57
CA SER A 198 7.90 -9.19 -2.76
C SER A 198 8.06 -9.76 -1.33
N GLU A 199 9.29 -9.83 -0.82
CA GLU A 199 9.60 -10.41 0.50
C GLU A 199 9.87 -9.36 1.58
N TRP A 200 9.56 -9.72 2.82
CA TRP A 200 9.93 -8.95 4.01
C TRP A 200 11.19 -9.46 4.69
N THR A 201 12.11 -8.54 4.96
CA THR A 201 13.32 -8.81 5.76
C THR A 201 13.34 -7.99 7.05
N ALA A 202 13.98 -8.52 8.08
CA ALA A 202 14.24 -7.79 9.32
C ALA A 202 15.55 -7.01 9.19
N GLY A 203 15.49 -5.69 9.32
CA GLY A 203 16.68 -4.85 9.49
C GLY A 203 17.15 -4.82 10.95
N SER A 204 18.27 -4.14 11.21
CA SER A 204 18.83 -4.06 12.56
C SER A 204 17.92 -3.27 13.51
N THR A 205 17.92 -3.64 14.80
CA THR A 205 17.13 -2.97 15.85
C THR A 205 17.76 -1.63 16.26
N ALA A 206 16.95 -0.57 16.28
CA ALA A 206 17.35 0.77 16.70
C ALA A 206 17.63 0.88 18.20
N PRO A 207 18.40 1.89 18.65
CA PRO A 207 18.76 2.05 20.07
C PRO A 207 17.62 2.53 20.98
N VAL A 208 16.54 3.09 20.43
CA VAL A 208 15.35 3.58 21.16
C VAL A 208 14.11 3.56 20.26
N SER A 209 12.91 3.44 20.85
CA SER A 209 11.63 3.48 20.13
C SER A 209 11.21 4.91 19.77
N ARG A 210 10.56 5.15 18.62
CA ARG A 210 9.85 6.43 18.36
C ARG A 210 8.48 6.20 17.71
N ARG A 211 7.53 7.11 17.96
CA ARG A 211 6.24 7.22 17.25
C ARG A 211 5.93 8.67 16.89
N TYR A 212 5.13 8.88 15.85
CA TYR A 212 4.76 10.19 15.29
C TYR A 212 5.97 11.11 14.94
N HIS A 213 7.15 10.51 14.75
CA HIS A 213 8.31 11.13 14.13
C HIS A 213 8.09 11.26 12.61
N SER A 214 8.92 12.03 11.94
CA SER A 214 9.07 11.98 10.48
C SER A 214 10.34 11.21 10.10
N ALA A 215 10.40 10.74 8.86
CA ALA A 215 11.55 10.04 8.31
C ALA A 215 11.83 10.56 6.90
N THR A 216 13.09 10.86 6.59
CA THR A 216 13.49 11.40 5.29
C THR A 216 14.78 10.72 4.84
N LEU A 217 14.79 10.15 3.62
CA LEU A 217 16.01 9.65 2.99
C LEU A 217 16.82 10.83 2.43
N VAL A 218 18.13 10.84 2.65
CA VAL A 218 19.12 11.65 1.92
C VAL A 218 20.32 10.76 1.64
N ASP A 219 20.70 10.64 0.36
CA ASP A 219 21.61 9.61 -0.13
C ASP A 219 21.24 8.21 0.44
N SER A 220 22.18 7.53 1.11
CA SER A 220 21.95 6.25 1.77
C SER A 220 21.55 6.36 3.26
N SER A 221 21.23 7.56 3.78
CA SER A 221 20.89 7.79 5.20
C SER A 221 19.43 8.20 5.39
N ILE A 222 18.68 7.46 6.23
CA ILE A 222 17.32 7.84 6.65
C ILE A 222 17.39 8.58 7.98
N TYR A 223 16.94 9.84 8.00
CA TYR A 223 16.94 10.73 9.15
C TYR A 223 15.58 10.69 9.86
N PHE A 224 15.55 10.27 11.12
CA PHE A 224 14.34 10.15 11.93
C PHE A 224 14.21 11.32 12.90
N ILE A 225 13.32 12.26 12.58
CA ILE A 225 13.24 13.59 13.20
C ILE A 225 12.05 13.68 14.15
N GLY A 226 12.29 14.26 15.35
CA GLY A 226 11.27 14.48 16.38
C GLY A 226 10.55 13.20 16.79
N GLY A 227 9.24 13.34 17.06
CA GLY A 227 8.39 12.27 17.58
C GLY A 227 8.36 12.23 19.11
N GLU A 228 7.96 11.09 19.67
CA GLU A 228 8.05 10.80 21.09
C GLU A 228 8.47 9.35 21.36
N TYR A 229 9.20 9.13 22.45
CA TYR A 229 9.58 7.81 22.93
C TYR A 229 8.38 7.13 23.63
N ARG A 230 8.25 5.80 23.55
CA ARG A 230 7.37 5.03 24.43
C ARG A 230 8.21 4.09 25.29
N ASP A 231 8.23 4.34 26.59
CA ASP A 231 8.72 3.33 27.52
C ASP A 231 7.76 2.13 27.49
N THR A 232 8.27 0.96 27.12
CA THR A 232 7.47 -0.28 27.06
C THR A 232 7.21 -0.89 28.44
N THR A 233 7.86 -0.38 29.49
CA THR A 233 7.72 -0.83 30.89
C THR A 233 6.71 -0.01 31.69
N VAL A 234 6.30 1.17 31.21
CA VAL A 234 5.44 2.12 31.94
C VAL A 234 4.10 2.35 31.22
N THR A 235 2.99 2.03 31.89
CA THR A 235 1.63 2.14 31.34
C THR A 235 1.21 3.59 31.01
N ALA A 236 1.88 4.58 31.58
CA ALA A 236 1.64 6.01 31.35
C ALA A 236 2.97 6.78 31.35
N GLY A 237 3.60 6.91 30.18
CA GLY A 237 4.84 7.67 30.00
C GLY A 237 5.33 7.66 28.57
N SER A 238 5.01 8.70 27.80
CA SER A 238 5.77 9.05 26.60
C SER A 238 6.50 10.37 26.83
N SER A 239 7.75 10.44 26.38
CA SER A 239 8.60 11.62 26.50
C SER A 239 8.89 12.18 25.11
N ALA A 240 8.82 13.50 24.99
CA ALA A 240 9.12 14.19 23.73
C ALA A 240 10.52 13.81 23.24
N ALA A 241 10.65 13.43 21.96
CA ALA A 241 11.95 13.19 21.38
C ALA A 241 12.63 14.52 21.08
N SER A 242 13.88 14.65 21.51
CA SER A 242 14.63 15.89 21.37
C SER A 242 14.99 16.18 19.92
N MET A 243 15.08 17.48 19.60
CA MET A 243 15.49 17.98 18.28
C MET A 243 16.99 18.28 18.21
N ASP A 244 17.69 18.25 19.35
CA ASP A 244 19.16 18.34 19.42
C ASP A 244 19.88 17.03 19.05
N SER A 245 19.12 15.94 18.84
CA SER A 245 19.62 14.57 18.74
C SER A 245 18.74 13.74 17.78
N ILE A 246 19.20 13.64 16.54
CA ILE A 246 18.51 12.93 15.45
C ILE A 246 19.11 11.53 15.32
N ILE A 247 18.24 10.54 15.12
CA ILE A 247 18.66 9.17 14.85
C ILE A 247 18.73 9.01 13.34
N VAL A 248 19.79 8.38 12.85
CA VAL A 248 20.01 8.13 11.43
C VAL A 248 20.27 6.64 11.23
N PHE A 249 19.60 6.06 10.23
CA PHE A 249 19.86 4.70 9.76
C PHE A 249 20.62 4.77 8.44
N ASP A 250 21.78 4.13 8.38
CA ASP A 250 22.53 3.87 7.17
C ASP A 250 21.94 2.64 6.47
N THR A 251 21.42 2.83 5.26
CA THR A 251 20.73 1.81 4.47
C THR A 251 21.66 0.85 3.74
N ASP A 252 22.92 1.21 3.52
CA ASP A 252 23.89 0.37 2.80
C ASP A 252 24.65 -0.54 3.77
N GLY A 253 25.09 0.00 4.92
CA GLY A 253 25.71 -0.78 6.00
C GLY A 253 24.70 -1.40 6.98
N GLY A 254 23.43 -0.98 6.94
CA GLY A 254 22.37 -1.46 7.83
C GLY A 254 22.56 -1.04 9.30
N THR A 255 23.20 0.11 9.57
CA THR A 255 23.62 0.52 10.91
C THR A 255 22.86 1.74 11.46
N TRP A 256 22.73 1.82 12.79
CA TRP A 256 22.11 2.94 13.49
C TRP A 256 23.14 3.85 14.13
N ARG A 257 22.99 5.16 13.96
CA ARG A 257 23.79 6.20 14.63
C ARG A 257 22.89 7.31 15.19
N THR A 258 23.37 8.00 16.21
CA THR A 258 22.75 9.22 16.74
C THR A 258 23.67 10.40 16.41
N VAL A 259 23.10 11.47 15.87
CA VAL A 259 23.84 12.67 15.43
C VAL A 259 23.33 13.89 16.18
N THR A 260 24.23 14.63 16.82
CA THR A 260 23.91 15.90 17.48
C THR A 260 23.62 16.97 16.43
N THR A 261 22.61 17.81 16.68
CA THR A 261 22.32 18.98 15.85
C THR A 261 22.82 20.27 16.49
N ILE A 262 23.07 21.29 15.66
CA ILE A 262 23.54 22.62 16.05
C ILE A 262 22.75 23.72 15.33
N GLY A 263 22.82 24.96 15.83
CA GLY A 263 22.05 26.11 15.32
C GLY A 263 20.84 26.42 16.21
N PRO A 264 19.81 27.13 15.70
CA PRO A 264 18.58 27.41 16.42
C PRO A 264 17.70 26.16 16.48
N VAL A 265 18.05 25.22 17.37
CA VAL A 265 17.34 23.94 17.53
C VAL A 265 15.84 24.17 17.78
N PRO A 266 14.94 23.60 16.97
CA PRO A 266 13.50 23.83 17.08
C PRO A 266 12.88 23.13 18.28
N GLY A 267 11.73 23.61 18.73
CA GLY A 267 10.95 22.96 19.78
C GLY A 267 10.51 21.53 19.38
N THR A 268 10.52 20.62 20.35
CA THR A 268 10.11 19.20 20.20
C THR A 268 8.69 19.08 19.64
N ARG A 269 8.49 18.13 18.72
CA ARG A 269 7.23 18.03 17.96
C ARG A 269 6.91 16.61 17.49
N ILE A 270 5.62 16.28 17.50
CA ILE A 270 5.01 15.08 16.90
C ILE A 270 4.10 15.48 15.73
N ARG A 271 3.86 14.56 14.80
CA ARG A 271 2.92 14.74 13.67
C ARG A 271 3.22 15.96 12.78
N HIS A 272 4.49 16.31 12.69
CA HIS A 272 5.06 17.22 11.71
C HIS A 272 5.40 16.43 10.44
N THR A 273 5.75 17.12 9.36
CA THR A 273 6.39 16.50 8.18
C THR A 273 7.86 16.90 8.09
N ALA A 274 8.66 16.09 7.39
CA ALA A 274 10.03 16.44 7.00
C ALA A 274 10.29 15.90 5.60
N THR A 275 10.69 16.77 4.67
CA THR A 275 10.81 16.42 3.24
C THR A 275 12.13 16.95 2.69
N LEU A 276 12.80 16.20 1.83
CA LEU A 276 14.08 16.60 1.22
C LEU A 276 13.85 17.66 0.14
N ILE A 277 14.53 18.81 0.22
CA ILE A 277 14.52 19.82 -0.84
C ILE A 277 15.33 19.27 -2.04
N PRO A 278 14.72 19.12 -3.24
CA PRO A 278 15.35 18.44 -4.37
C PRO A 278 16.74 18.97 -4.73
N ASN A 279 17.64 18.04 -5.09
CA ASN A 279 19.03 18.32 -5.45
C ASN A 279 19.86 19.03 -4.35
N THR A 280 19.46 18.93 -3.07
CA THR A 280 20.22 19.49 -1.94
C THR A 280 20.17 18.58 -0.71
N ASN A 281 21.16 18.70 0.17
CA ASN A 281 21.20 18.00 1.47
C ASN A 281 20.47 18.80 2.56
N ARG A 282 19.27 19.31 2.25
CA ARG A 282 18.46 20.13 3.15
C ARG A 282 17.05 19.59 3.30
N ILE A 283 16.65 19.30 4.52
CA ILE A 283 15.33 18.77 4.86
C ILE A 283 14.46 19.94 5.39
N VAL A 284 13.30 20.17 4.77
CA VAL A 284 12.29 21.11 5.28
C VAL A 284 11.35 20.40 6.24
N LEU A 285 11.46 20.76 7.52
CA LEU A 285 10.58 20.36 8.62
C LEU A 285 9.37 21.30 8.64
N PHE A 286 8.13 20.81 8.60
CA PHE A 286 6.94 21.67 8.60
C PHE A 286 5.96 21.34 9.73
N GLY A 287 5.49 22.38 10.43
CA GLY A 287 4.41 22.34 11.42
C GLY A 287 4.66 21.38 12.58
N GLY A 288 3.59 20.71 13.03
CA GLY A 288 3.58 19.78 14.15
C GLY A 288 2.92 20.32 15.42
N LYS A 289 2.89 19.47 16.45
CA LYS A 289 2.47 19.88 17.79
C LYS A 289 3.41 19.37 18.89
N ILE A 290 3.44 20.11 19.99
CA ILE A 290 4.16 19.81 21.21
C ILE A 290 3.60 18.49 21.79
N PRO A 291 4.45 17.49 22.12
CA PRO A 291 4.00 16.26 22.77
C PRO A 291 3.45 16.53 24.17
N GLY A 292 2.42 15.78 24.58
CA GLY A 292 1.80 15.90 25.91
C GLY A 292 0.82 17.08 26.10
N ASP A 293 0.99 18.19 25.37
CA ASP A 293 0.00 19.28 25.38
C ASP A 293 -1.22 18.91 24.50
N GLY A 294 -2.44 19.10 25.01
CA GLY A 294 -3.67 18.88 24.25
C GLY A 294 -3.81 19.83 23.06
N ASN A 295 -3.55 21.12 23.27
CA ASN A 295 -3.76 22.21 22.31
C ASN A 295 -2.46 22.90 21.87
N GLY A 296 -1.31 22.44 22.37
CA GLY A 296 0.04 22.98 22.11
C GLY A 296 0.52 22.77 20.68
N HIS A 297 -0.10 23.47 19.75
CA HIS A 297 0.38 23.66 18.39
C HIS A 297 1.76 24.33 18.36
N ASN A 298 2.68 23.83 17.53
CA ASN A 298 3.90 24.58 17.23
C ASN A 298 3.53 25.85 16.44
N GLN A 299 3.99 27.01 16.90
CA GLN A 299 3.68 28.32 16.30
C GLN A 299 4.72 28.79 15.29
N ASP A 300 5.81 28.03 15.10
CA ASP A 300 6.70 28.16 13.96
C ASP A 300 6.09 27.45 12.73
N TYR A 301 6.38 27.96 11.53
CA TYR A 301 5.82 27.39 10.29
C TYR A 301 6.67 26.22 9.80
N PHE A 302 7.96 26.46 9.62
CA PHE A 302 8.92 25.45 9.16
C PHE A 302 10.29 25.62 9.84
N HIS A 303 11.22 24.70 9.57
CA HIS A 303 12.64 24.82 9.86
C HIS A 303 13.43 24.08 8.77
N ILE A 304 14.64 24.54 8.44
CA ILE A 304 15.52 23.84 7.50
C ILE A 304 16.64 23.15 8.28
N LEU A 305 16.79 21.85 8.06
CA LEU A 305 17.90 21.05 8.55
C LEU A 305 18.84 20.74 7.38
N ASN A 306 20.00 21.38 7.35
CA ASN A 306 21.11 20.93 6.52
C ASN A 306 21.76 19.69 7.17
N VAL A 307 22.00 18.64 6.39
CA VAL A 307 22.57 17.37 6.87
C VAL A 307 24.01 17.12 6.41
N ASP A 308 24.70 18.15 5.89
CA ASP A 308 26.09 18.06 5.46
C ASP A 308 27.06 18.02 6.66
N GLY A 309 27.93 17.00 6.69
CA GLY A 309 29.04 16.89 7.64
C GLY A 309 28.74 16.11 8.93
N GLU A 310 29.60 16.28 9.93
CA GLU A 310 29.60 15.46 11.16
C GLU A 310 28.48 15.82 12.15
N GLN A 311 27.98 17.05 12.11
CA GLN A 311 26.88 17.55 12.94
C GLN A 311 25.83 18.21 12.06
N LEU A 312 24.57 17.84 12.24
CA LEU A 312 23.47 18.36 11.42
C LEU A 312 23.15 19.80 11.85
N ARG A 313 22.86 20.69 10.90
CA ARG A 313 22.70 22.12 11.17
C ARG A 313 21.30 22.60 10.88
N TRP A 314 20.60 23.09 11.90
CA TRP A 314 19.43 23.93 11.71
C TRP A 314 19.88 25.28 11.14
N GLU A 315 19.26 25.73 10.04
CA GLU A 315 19.50 27.04 9.44
C GLU A 315 18.78 28.16 10.24
N ASP A 316 19.04 29.43 9.91
CA ASP A 316 18.50 30.57 10.64
C ASP A 316 16.95 30.67 10.55
N SER A 317 16.30 30.78 11.71
CA SER A 317 14.85 30.90 11.84
C SER A 317 14.29 32.30 11.50
N SER A 318 15.14 33.26 11.15
CA SER A 318 14.71 34.60 10.70
C SER A 318 13.72 34.56 9.52
N LYS A 319 13.88 33.63 8.57
CA LYS A 319 12.91 33.37 7.50
C LYS A 319 11.70 32.54 7.93
N THR A 320 11.83 31.69 8.95
CA THR A 320 10.85 30.63 9.24
C THR A 320 9.63 31.08 10.04
N THR A 321 9.60 32.36 10.42
CA THR A 321 8.49 33.02 11.14
C THR A 321 7.55 33.81 10.22
N ALA A 322 7.85 33.88 8.91
CA ALA A 322 6.99 34.52 7.92
C ALA A 322 5.81 33.61 7.52
N GLY A 323 4.62 33.91 8.05
CA GLY A 323 3.37 33.35 7.57
C GLY A 323 2.96 33.88 6.19
N PRO A 324 1.86 33.37 5.61
CA PRO A 324 1.33 33.86 4.34
C PRO A 324 0.85 35.31 4.48
N ASN A 325 1.36 36.20 3.63
CA ASN A 325 1.00 37.62 3.62
C ASN A 325 -0.39 37.87 2.99
N SER A 326 -1.47 37.39 3.62
CA SER A 326 -2.84 37.66 3.17
C SER A 326 -3.87 37.67 4.30
N ALA A 327 -4.94 38.46 4.12
CA ALA A 327 -5.98 38.72 5.12
C ALA A 327 -7.05 37.61 5.20
N THR A 328 -6.64 36.33 5.17
CA THR A 328 -7.51 35.17 5.35
C THR A 328 -7.51 34.71 6.80
N SER A 329 -8.68 34.37 7.38
CA SER A 329 -8.84 34.11 8.81
C SER A 329 -8.45 32.68 9.25
N PHE A 330 -7.29 32.21 8.78
CA PHE A 330 -6.71 30.90 9.08
C PHE A 330 -5.22 31.08 9.31
N SER A 331 -4.72 30.65 10.48
CA SER A 331 -3.28 30.61 10.68
C SER A 331 -2.73 29.28 10.18
N ILE A 332 -1.71 29.33 9.33
CA ILE A 332 -0.86 28.15 9.06
C ILE A 332 0.02 27.84 10.29
N SER A 333 0.17 28.78 11.24
CA SER A 333 0.82 28.49 12.52
C SER A 333 -0.06 27.53 13.34
N GLY A 334 0.51 26.40 13.71
CA GLY A 334 -0.27 25.31 14.29
C GLY A 334 -1.11 24.54 13.29
N ILE A 335 -0.43 23.83 12.39
CA ILE A 335 -1.00 22.71 11.63
C ILE A 335 -0.16 21.45 11.87
N TYR A 336 -0.82 20.32 12.09
CA TYR A 336 -0.18 19.03 12.30
C TYR A 336 -1.00 17.88 11.74
N GLY A 337 -0.35 16.78 11.37
CA GLY A 337 -0.98 15.69 10.63
C GLY A 337 -1.45 16.11 9.24
N HIS A 338 -0.89 17.18 8.68
CA HIS A 338 -0.92 17.46 7.25
C HIS A 338 -0.02 16.46 6.50
N SER A 339 -0.23 16.33 5.19
CA SER A 339 0.80 15.79 4.30
C SER A 339 1.63 16.93 3.71
N ALA A 340 2.87 16.64 3.34
CA ALA A 340 3.76 17.60 2.70
C ALA A 340 4.42 16.93 1.48
N VAL A 341 4.15 17.48 0.30
CA VAL A 341 4.54 16.91 -1.00
C VAL A 341 5.33 17.97 -1.75
N ILE A 342 6.48 17.62 -2.33
CA ILE A 342 7.24 18.55 -3.17
C ILE A 342 6.96 18.25 -4.64
N VAL A 343 6.71 19.30 -5.41
CA VAL A 343 6.62 19.27 -6.87
C VAL A 343 7.44 20.43 -7.43
N GLU A 344 8.42 20.12 -8.27
CA GLU A 344 9.44 21.07 -8.73
C GLU A 344 10.09 21.79 -7.52
N ASN A 345 10.03 23.12 -7.45
CA ASN A 345 10.55 23.95 -6.34
C ASN A 345 9.48 24.28 -5.27
N ASN A 346 8.31 23.64 -5.30
CA ASN A 346 7.15 24.00 -4.48
C ASN A 346 6.83 22.90 -3.44
N LEU A 347 6.76 23.28 -2.17
CA LEU A 347 6.27 22.44 -1.08
C LEU A 347 4.77 22.67 -0.87
N PHE A 348 3.96 21.66 -1.21
CA PHE A 348 2.52 21.64 -0.98
C PHE A 348 2.24 21.06 0.42
N ILE A 349 1.67 21.89 1.30
CA ILE A 349 1.10 21.46 2.58
C ILE A 349 -0.39 21.19 2.35
N ILE A 350 -0.81 19.94 2.49
CA ILE A 350 -2.13 19.46 2.09
C ILE A 350 -2.85 18.83 3.28
N PHE A 351 -4.08 19.30 3.52
CA PHE A 351 -4.95 18.86 4.63
C PHE A 351 -4.27 19.07 6.00
N GLY A 352 -4.79 18.43 7.05
CA GLY A 352 -4.21 18.45 8.40
C GLY A 352 -5.17 18.94 9.47
N TYR A 353 -4.71 18.99 10.72
CA TYR A 353 -5.46 19.50 11.85
C TYR A 353 -4.83 20.79 12.34
N GLY A 354 -5.57 21.90 12.32
CA GLY A 354 -5.04 23.23 12.56
C GLY A 354 -6.08 24.22 13.06
N ASN A 355 -5.62 25.44 13.40
CA ASN A 355 -6.47 26.46 14.02
C ASN A 355 -7.36 27.19 13.01
N THR A 356 -8.64 27.32 13.34
CA THR A 356 -9.65 28.08 12.59
C THR A 356 -10.40 29.04 13.53
N ASN A 357 -11.21 29.94 12.96
CA ASN A 357 -12.18 30.71 13.73
C ASN A 357 -13.17 29.78 14.46
N GLY A 358 -12.96 29.56 15.76
CA GLY A 358 -13.83 28.74 16.61
C GLY A 358 -13.12 27.59 17.34
N GLY A 359 -11.87 27.26 17.00
CA GLY A 359 -11.12 26.18 17.65
C GLY A 359 -10.07 25.54 16.72
N SER A 360 -9.60 24.35 17.08
CA SER A 360 -8.76 23.53 16.20
C SER A 360 -9.59 22.41 15.56
N TYR A 361 -9.44 22.20 14.26
CA TYR A 361 -10.24 21.24 13.49
C TYR A 361 -9.41 20.59 12.38
N SER A 362 -9.90 19.47 11.86
CA SER A 362 -9.44 18.93 10.57
C SER A 362 -9.76 19.92 9.45
N GLN A 363 -8.88 20.07 8.46
CA GLN A 363 -9.00 21.01 7.34
C GLN A 363 -8.86 20.27 6.00
N ASN A 364 -9.31 20.89 4.90
CA ASN A 364 -9.09 20.41 3.52
C ASN A 364 -8.19 21.38 2.72
N ASN A 365 -7.57 22.34 3.41
CA ASN A 365 -6.82 23.43 2.80
C ASN A 365 -5.56 22.93 2.06
N ILE A 366 -5.18 23.67 1.02
CA ILE A 366 -3.89 23.54 0.32
C ILE A 366 -3.11 24.84 0.53
N TYR A 367 -1.84 24.72 0.89
CA TYR A 367 -0.92 25.85 0.94
C TYR A 367 0.37 25.48 0.19
N VAL A 368 1.00 26.46 -0.48
CA VAL A 368 2.21 26.23 -1.27
C VAL A 368 3.31 27.18 -0.84
N LEU A 369 4.48 26.63 -0.51
CA LEU A 369 5.69 27.36 -0.11
C LEU A 369 6.78 27.17 -1.17
N ASP A 370 7.39 28.25 -1.62
CA ASP A 370 8.55 28.19 -2.53
C ASP A 370 9.83 27.80 -1.77
N LEU A 371 10.64 26.88 -2.31
CA LEU A 371 11.84 26.36 -1.65
C LEU A 371 13.15 27.10 -1.99
N GLU A 372 13.09 28.11 -2.87
CA GLU A 372 14.20 29.02 -3.17
C GLU A 372 14.07 30.32 -2.37
N THR A 373 12.91 30.97 -2.45
CA THR A 373 12.67 32.25 -1.75
C THR A 373 12.25 32.04 -0.30
N PHE A 374 11.56 30.93 0.00
CA PHE A 374 10.76 30.70 1.22
C PHE A 374 9.57 31.65 1.38
N GLU A 375 8.93 32.01 0.27
CA GLU A 375 7.69 32.80 0.24
C GLU A 375 6.47 31.95 -0.09
N TRP A 376 5.32 32.33 0.47
CA TRP A 376 4.04 31.66 0.24
C TRP A 376 3.46 32.00 -1.13
N ARG A 377 3.16 30.97 -1.93
CA ARG A 377 2.63 31.07 -3.29
C ARG A 377 1.09 31.06 -3.27
N SER A 378 0.48 31.99 -4.02
CA SER A 378 -0.95 31.95 -4.40
C SER A 378 -1.17 31.27 -5.76
N SER A 379 -0.12 31.11 -6.56
CA SER A 379 -0.12 30.46 -7.86
C SER A 379 1.24 29.83 -8.17
N ILE A 380 1.23 28.87 -9.08
CA ILE A 380 2.38 28.10 -9.57
C ILE A 380 2.44 28.14 -11.11
N SER A 381 3.54 27.67 -11.69
CA SER A 381 3.58 27.23 -13.09
C SER A 381 2.73 25.97 -13.28
N ALA A 382 2.17 25.76 -14.47
CA ALA A 382 1.58 24.46 -14.81
C ALA A 382 2.71 23.42 -14.88
N VAL A 383 2.58 22.33 -14.11
CA VAL A 383 3.61 21.30 -14.03
C VAL A 383 3.64 20.53 -15.35
N THR A 384 4.84 20.28 -15.88
CA THR A 384 5.01 19.44 -17.08
C THR A 384 5.21 17.99 -16.65
N PRO A 385 4.45 17.02 -17.18
CA PRO A 385 4.68 15.60 -16.88
C PRO A 385 6.08 15.15 -17.30
N GLU A 386 6.71 14.32 -16.48
CA GLU A 386 8.03 13.77 -16.80
C GLU A 386 7.92 12.83 -18.03
N PRO A 387 8.84 12.91 -19.01
CA PRO A 387 8.79 12.04 -20.18
C PRO A 387 8.94 10.58 -19.75
N GLN A 388 7.87 9.80 -19.95
CA GLN A 388 7.84 8.36 -19.67
C GLN A 388 9.08 7.67 -20.25
N PRO A 389 9.79 6.83 -19.47
CA PRO A 389 11.05 6.24 -19.88
C PRO A 389 10.86 5.48 -21.18
N THR A 390 11.44 6.01 -22.26
CA THR A 390 11.33 5.38 -23.58
C THR A 390 12.10 4.07 -23.53
N GLU A 391 11.39 2.94 -23.63
CA GLU A 391 11.99 1.63 -23.88
C GLU A 391 12.86 1.72 -25.12
N THR A 392 14.15 1.97 -24.90
CA THR A 392 15.13 2.08 -25.95
C THR A 392 15.45 0.65 -26.35
N SER A 393 14.59 0.14 -27.25
CA SER A 393 14.73 -1.10 -28.00
C SER A 393 16.02 -1.02 -28.83
N THR A 394 17.12 -1.16 -28.10
CA THR A 394 18.49 -1.06 -28.56
C THR A 394 18.69 -2.20 -29.52
N SER A 395 18.60 -1.88 -30.81
CA SER A 395 18.82 -2.84 -31.88
C SER A 395 20.30 -3.17 -31.86
N GLU A 396 20.67 -4.24 -31.16
CA GLU A 396 22.05 -4.68 -31.09
C GLU A 396 22.64 -4.80 -32.50
N PRO A 397 23.90 -4.36 -32.71
CA PRO A 397 24.56 -4.56 -33.98
C PRO A 397 24.64 -6.06 -34.27
N THR A 398 24.12 -6.47 -35.43
CA THR A 398 23.87 -7.88 -35.78
C THR A 398 25.16 -8.70 -35.97
N HIS A 399 25.78 -9.09 -34.86
CA HIS A 399 26.83 -10.10 -34.86
C HIS A 399 26.19 -11.49 -34.89
N VAL A 400 26.22 -12.13 -36.06
CA VAL A 400 25.62 -13.46 -36.26
C VAL A 400 26.50 -14.53 -35.62
N ASP A 401 26.04 -15.08 -34.49
CA ASP A 401 26.62 -16.29 -33.88
C ASP A 401 25.88 -17.54 -34.42
N PRO A 402 26.54 -18.62 -34.90
CA PRO A 402 25.87 -19.63 -35.73
C PRO A 402 24.84 -20.53 -35.04
N ASP A 403 24.89 -20.69 -33.72
CA ASP A 403 24.20 -21.78 -32.99
C ASP A 403 22.85 -21.37 -32.34
N ALA A 404 22.35 -20.16 -32.61
CA ALA A 404 21.05 -19.70 -32.12
C ALA A 404 19.87 -20.41 -32.84
N ILE A 405 19.40 -21.53 -32.29
CA ILE A 405 18.30 -22.33 -32.85
C ILE A 405 17.00 -21.51 -32.89
N SER A 406 16.57 -21.16 -34.10
CA SER A 406 15.35 -20.39 -34.36
C SER A 406 14.09 -20.99 -33.71
N ALA A 407 13.20 -20.13 -33.21
CA ALA A 407 11.87 -20.52 -32.73
C ALA A 407 11.05 -21.29 -33.79
N GLY A 408 11.29 -21.05 -35.09
CA GLY A 408 10.68 -21.83 -36.17
C GLY A 408 11.14 -23.29 -36.20
N THR A 409 12.39 -23.56 -35.81
CA THR A 409 12.94 -24.92 -35.66
C THR A 409 12.33 -25.63 -34.46
N ILE A 410 12.11 -24.92 -33.34
CA ILE A 410 11.43 -25.45 -32.16
C ILE A 410 9.98 -25.82 -32.50
N ALA A 411 9.25 -24.92 -33.17
CA ALA A 411 7.88 -25.19 -33.64
C ALA A 411 7.82 -26.39 -34.61
N GLY A 412 8.74 -26.46 -35.57
CA GLY A 412 8.85 -27.57 -36.51
C GLY A 412 9.14 -28.92 -35.84
N ALA A 413 10.03 -28.94 -34.84
CA ALA A 413 10.35 -30.14 -34.08
C ALA A 413 9.15 -30.66 -33.27
N VAL A 414 8.40 -29.76 -32.60
CA VAL A 414 7.20 -30.13 -31.85
C VAL A 414 6.11 -30.70 -32.77
N VAL A 415 5.83 -30.06 -33.91
CA VAL A 415 4.85 -30.56 -34.89
C VAL A 415 5.27 -31.91 -35.46
N GLY A 416 6.56 -32.08 -35.81
CA GLY A 416 7.10 -33.35 -36.29
C GLY A 416 6.97 -34.49 -35.27
N ALA A 417 7.27 -34.21 -33.99
CA ALA A 417 7.13 -35.18 -32.91
C ALA A 417 5.67 -35.62 -32.68
N VAL A 418 4.71 -34.68 -32.65
CA VAL A 418 3.28 -34.97 -32.46
C VAL A 418 2.72 -35.82 -33.60
N VAL A 419 3.10 -35.52 -34.85
CA VAL A 419 2.69 -36.34 -36.02
C VAL A 419 3.33 -37.73 -35.96
N GLY A 420 4.62 -37.83 -35.63
CA GLY A 420 5.32 -39.11 -35.48
C GLY A 420 4.70 -40.01 -34.41
N VAL A 421 4.42 -39.48 -33.22
CA VAL A 421 3.75 -40.21 -32.13
C VAL A 421 2.35 -40.66 -32.55
N SER A 422 1.61 -39.83 -33.27
CA SER A 422 0.25 -40.15 -33.76
C SER A 422 0.26 -41.29 -34.79
N VAL A 423 1.23 -41.33 -35.71
CA VAL A 423 1.42 -42.43 -36.67
C VAL A 423 1.82 -43.72 -35.95
N ILE A 424 2.76 -43.66 -34.99
CA ILE A 424 3.18 -44.82 -34.20
C ILE A 424 2.01 -45.38 -33.37
N ALA A 425 1.21 -44.52 -32.73
CA ALA A 425 0.02 -44.91 -31.99
C ALA A 425 -1.04 -45.57 -32.89
N GLY A 426 -1.26 -45.05 -34.10
CA GLY A 426 -2.16 -45.65 -35.09
C GLY A 426 -1.72 -47.04 -35.55
N ILE A 427 -0.42 -47.22 -35.81
CA ILE A 427 0.18 -48.53 -36.16
C ILE A 427 0.06 -49.51 -34.98
N ALA A 428 0.39 -49.09 -33.77
CA ALA A 428 0.26 -49.90 -32.57
C ALA A 428 -1.21 -50.33 -32.33
N PHE A 429 -2.17 -49.42 -32.48
CA PHE A 429 -3.59 -49.71 -32.38
C PHE A 429 -4.05 -50.74 -33.43
N PHE A 430 -3.59 -50.62 -34.68
CA PHE A 430 -3.89 -51.59 -35.74
C PHE A 430 -3.39 -53.00 -35.41
N PHE A 431 -2.13 -53.14 -34.97
CA PHE A 431 -1.57 -54.44 -34.58
C PHE A 431 -2.22 -55.01 -33.30
N LEU A 432 -2.54 -54.18 -32.30
CA LEU A 432 -3.27 -54.61 -31.10
C LEU A 432 -4.68 -55.09 -31.44
N ARG A 433 -5.40 -54.40 -32.34
CA ARG A 433 -6.72 -54.80 -32.82
C ARG A 433 -6.68 -56.10 -33.62
N ARG A 434 -5.64 -56.30 -34.44
CA ARG A 434 -5.40 -57.57 -35.16
C ARG A 434 -5.11 -58.72 -34.18
N LYS A 435 -4.20 -58.53 -33.22
CA LYS A 435 -3.83 -59.56 -32.25
C LYS A 435 -5.00 -59.98 -31.36
N ARG A 436 -5.79 -59.03 -30.85
CA ARG A 436 -6.99 -59.33 -30.04
C ARG A 436 -7.97 -60.25 -30.76
N ARG A 437 -8.20 -60.03 -32.07
CA ARG A 437 -9.09 -60.87 -32.87
C ARG A 437 -8.57 -62.31 -32.99
N GLN A 438 -7.28 -62.50 -33.25
CA GLN A 438 -6.67 -63.84 -33.32
C GLN A 438 -6.75 -64.57 -31.98
N SER A 439 -6.46 -63.89 -30.85
CA SER A 439 -6.52 -64.53 -29.53
C SER A 439 -7.94 -64.88 -29.06
N GLN A 440 -8.99 -64.24 -29.58
CA GLN A 440 -10.38 -64.68 -29.35
C GLN A 440 -10.70 -65.94 -30.16
N GLU A 441 -10.24 -66.02 -31.41
CA GLU A 441 -10.40 -67.19 -32.30
C GLU A 441 -9.63 -68.43 -31.76
N GLU A 442 -8.55 -68.24 -30.99
CA GLU A 442 -7.79 -69.33 -30.33
C GLU A 442 -8.39 -69.78 -28.97
N LEU A 443 -8.77 -68.86 -28.08
CA LEU A 443 -9.20 -69.19 -26.72
C LEU A 443 -10.51 -69.99 -26.64
N GLU A 444 -11.48 -69.65 -27.50
CA GLU A 444 -12.82 -70.26 -27.45
C GLU A 444 -12.81 -71.72 -27.96
N ASN A 445 -11.91 -72.03 -28.91
CA ASN A 445 -11.69 -73.40 -29.39
C ASN A 445 -11.02 -74.32 -28.34
N GLN A 446 -10.21 -73.78 -27.43
CA GLN A 446 -9.37 -74.60 -26.54
C GLN A 446 -10.03 -74.92 -25.19
N SER A 447 -11.07 -74.18 -24.77
CA SER A 447 -11.84 -74.50 -23.56
C SER A 447 -12.88 -75.62 -23.74
N SER A 448 -13.02 -76.18 -24.95
CA SER A 448 -14.07 -77.14 -25.33
C SER A 448 -13.79 -78.59 -24.86
N GLY A 449 -13.14 -78.78 -23.71
CA GLY A 449 -12.51 -80.07 -23.40
C GLY A 449 -12.08 -80.38 -21.98
N ASP A 450 -12.94 -80.21 -20.95
CA ASP A 450 -12.93 -81.18 -19.82
C ASP A 450 -14.25 -81.23 -19.01
N ARG A 451 -14.73 -82.47 -18.77
CA ARG A 451 -15.66 -82.95 -17.70
C ARG A 451 -17.04 -82.30 -17.43
N MET A 452 -18.02 -82.71 -18.24
CA MET A 452 -19.13 -83.64 -17.90
C MET A 452 -20.09 -83.43 -16.68
N LEU A 453 -21.40 -83.62 -16.96
CA LEU A 453 -22.68 -83.48 -16.17
C LEU A 453 -22.94 -84.61 -15.13
N PRO A 454 -24.10 -84.72 -14.40
CA PRO A 454 -25.36 -83.92 -14.28
C PRO A 454 -25.63 -83.39 -12.82
N ALA A 455 -26.67 -82.63 -12.42
CA ALA A 455 -28.05 -82.28 -12.86
C ALA A 455 -29.22 -82.96 -12.09
N GLU A 456 -30.39 -82.28 -12.05
CA GLU A 456 -31.68 -82.56 -11.36
C GLU A 456 -31.71 -82.56 -9.78
N ASP A 457 -32.82 -82.28 -9.05
CA ASP A 457 -33.88 -81.23 -9.14
C ASP A 457 -34.74 -81.13 -7.81
N ASP A 458 -35.93 -80.50 -7.87
CA ASP A 458 -37.15 -80.56 -6.99
C ASP A 458 -37.35 -79.70 -5.69
N ILE A 459 -38.06 -78.57 -5.85
CA ILE A 459 -39.39 -78.16 -5.25
C ILE A 459 -39.56 -77.87 -3.71
N PRO A 460 -40.46 -76.92 -3.29
CA PRO A 460 -40.52 -76.26 -1.94
C PRO A 460 -41.81 -76.67 -1.12
N PRO A 461 -42.40 -75.94 -0.13
CA PRO A 461 -42.11 -74.68 0.63
C PRO A 461 -42.20 -74.91 2.19
N PRO A 462 -42.64 -74.02 3.15
CA PRO A 462 -42.99 -72.58 3.16
C PRO A 462 -42.34 -71.70 4.27
N SER A 463 -42.99 -71.45 5.45
CA SER A 463 -42.69 -70.33 6.37
C SER A 463 -43.14 -70.51 7.84
N TYR A 464 -42.58 -69.73 8.78
CA TYR A 464 -43.30 -68.87 9.76
C TYR A 464 -42.35 -67.91 10.54
N SER A 465 -42.85 -67.13 11.51
CA SER A 465 -42.21 -65.97 12.17
C SER A 465 -41.73 -66.26 13.63
N LYS A 466 -41.21 -65.37 14.52
CA LYS A 466 -41.46 -63.91 14.74
C LYS A 466 -40.54 -63.26 15.83
N ASN A 467 -40.63 -61.92 15.96
CA ASN A 467 -40.45 -61.06 17.16
C ASN A 467 -39.06 -60.54 17.64
N GLU A 468 -39.14 -59.43 18.42
CA GLU A 468 -38.09 -58.53 18.96
C GLU A 468 -37.72 -58.91 20.44
N ASN A 469 -36.79 -58.27 21.20
CA ASN A 469 -36.80 -56.86 21.65
C ASN A 469 -35.65 -56.50 22.67
N SER A 470 -35.44 -55.20 22.90
CA SER A 470 -35.00 -54.54 24.18
C SER A 470 -33.51 -54.46 24.62
N GLN A 471 -33.26 -53.60 25.64
CA GLN A 471 -31.97 -53.01 26.06
C GLN A 471 -31.59 -53.30 27.54
N ARG A 472 -30.30 -53.15 27.91
CA ARG A 472 -29.71 -52.47 29.12
C ARG A 472 -28.21 -52.78 29.22
N LEU A 473 -27.26 -51.84 29.42
CA LEU A 473 -26.98 -50.94 30.56
C LEU A 473 -26.57 -51.65 31.87
N LEU A 474 -25.28 -51.52 32.25
CA LEU A 474 -24.76 -51.11 33.57
C LEU A 474 -23.21 -50.98 33.54
N ALA A 475 -22.58 -50.51 34.63
CA ALA A 475 -21.18 -50.01 34.69
C ALA A 475 -20.39 -50.64 35.90
N PRO A 476 -19.33 -50.01 36.49
CA PRO A 476 -17.96 -49.79 36.00
C PRO A 476 -16.84 -50.33 36.96
N ASN A 477 -15.57 -49.91 36.74
CA ASN A 477 -14.47 -49.81 37.74
C ASN A 477 -13.66 -51.10 38.06
N PRO A 478 -12.48 -51.07 38.74
CA PRO A 478 -11.33 -50.14 38.76
C PRO A 478 -9.96 -50.82 38.41
N GLN A 479 -8.85 -50.06 38.26
CA GLN A 479 -7.63 -50.17 39.12
C GLN A 479 -6.49 -49.18 38.75
N TYR A 480 -5.52 -49.00 39.67
CA TYR A 480 -4.48 -47.94 39.67
C TYR A 480 -3.03 -48.46 39.55
N ARG A 481 -2.15 -47.67 38.90
CA ARG A 481 -0.79 -47.18 39.35
C ARG A 481 -0.08 -46.45 38.18
N LYS A 482 0.56 -45.26 38.25
CA LYS A 482 1.19 -44.45 39.33
C LYS A 482 2.51 -45.09 39.81
N TYR A 483 3.72 -44.50 39.76
CA TYR A 483 4.25 -43.11 39.70
C TYR A 483 5.35 -42.98 38.61
N PHE A 484 6.09 -41.88 38.28
CA PHE A 484 6.13 -40.39 38.47
C PHE A 484 7.61 -39.95 38.77
N ILE A 485 8.05 -38.73 38.38
CA ILE A 485 9.29 -38.00 38.77
C ILE A 485 10.57 -38.41 37.97
N PHE A 486 11.52 -37.52 37.61
CA PHE A 486 11.64 -36.05 37.79
C PHE A 486 11.34 -35.28 36.51
#